data_AF-A0A955TTM1-F1
#
_entry.id   AF-A0A955TTM1-F1
#
_cell.length_a   1.000
_cell.length_b   1.000
_cell.length_c   1.000
_cell.angle_alpha   90.00
_cell.angle_beta   90.00
_cell.angle_gamma   90.00
#
_symmetry.space_group_name_H-M   'P 1'
#
loop_
_entity.id
_entity.type
_entity.pdbx_description
1 polymer ?
#
loop_
_entity_poly.entity_id
_entity_poly.type
_entity_poly.pdbx_seq_one_letter_code
_entity_poly.pdbx_strand_id
1 'polypeptide(L)'
;KLKKEIALSLAKANDFIGALNVADSIPNFDRGNNLERDFAKEGIAVAMAKSGDVEGALRIVDDLKEKTWAKTNALIAIGEYQADRGDLHGGMQMAAQAADHSPYALWGIATSESRPSG
;
A
#
# COMPACT_ATOMS: atom_id res chain seq x y z
N LYS A 1 11.73 14.04 -5.23
CA LYS A 1 12.55 13.10 -4.43
C LYS A 1 12.54 13.39 -2.93
N LEU A 2 13.04 14.53 -2.47
CA LEU A 2 13.10 14.87 -1.03
C LEU A 2 11.74 14.76 -0.31
N LYS A 3 10.66 15.27 -0.91
CA LYS A 3 9.32 15.24 -0.30
C LYS A 3 8.80 13.80 -0.06
N LYS A 4 9.02 12.89 -1.00
CA LYS A 4 8.65 11.47 -0.83
C LYS A 4 9.36 10.88 0.39
N GLU A 5 10.66 11.10 0.51
CA GLU A 5 11.46 10.58 1.64
C GLU A 5 11.00 11.15 2.98
N ILE A 6 10.66 12.44 3.02
CA ILE A 6 10.08 13.08 4.21
C ILE A 6 8.74 12.43 4.56
N ALA A 7 7.84 12.28 3.59
CA ALA A 7 6.53 11.65 3.80
C ALA A 7 6.67 10.21 4.36
N LEU A 8 7.57 9.41 3.78
CA LEU A 8 7.84 8.05 4.26
C LEU A 8 8.46 8.04 5.66
N SER A 9 9.29 9.01 6.00
CA SER A 9 9.88 9.13 7.35
C SER A 9 8.83 9.48 8.40
N LEU A 10 7.91 10.39 8.07
CA LEU A 10 6.77 10.75 8.93
C LEU A 10 5.84 9.54 9.13
N ALA A 11 5.53 8.80 8.07
CA ALA A 11 4.71 7.60 8.15
C ALA A 11 5.35 6.51 9.03
N LYS A 12 6.68 6.31 8.94
CA LYS A 12 7.41 5.39 9.83
C LYS A 12 7.37 5.83 11.29
N ALA A 13 7.24 7.12 11.55
CA ALA A 13 7.05 7.68 12.89
C ALA A 13 5.56 7.68 13.33
N ASN A 14 4.66 7.06 12.56
CA ASN A 14 3.20 7.07 12.73
C ASN A 14 2.56 8.47 12.64
N ASP A 15 3.25 9.47 12.10
CA ASP A 15 2.65 10.76 11.74
C ASP A 15 2.05 10.67 10.33
N PHE A 16 0.90 10.01 10.23
CA PHE A 16 0.24 9.79 8.94
C PHE A 16 -0.38 11.06 8.36
N ILE A 17 -0.86 11.98 9.21
CA ILE A 17 -1.42 13.27 8.78
C ILE A 17 -0.30 14.12 8.17
N GLY A 18 0.84 14.25 8.86
CA GLY A 18 2.01 14.94 8.34
C GLY A 18 2.54 14.30 7.05
N ALA A 19 2.60 12.96 7.02
CA ALA A 19 3.03 12.22 5.84
C ALA A 19 2.15 12.50 4.62
N LEU A 20 0.82 12.46 4.77
CA LEU A 20 -0.13 12.73 3.70
C LEU A 20 -0.04 14.17 3.22
N ASN A 21 0.04 15.14 4.12
CA ASN A 21 0.23 16.55 3.77
C ASN A 21 1.48 16.77 2.90
N VAL A 22 2.59 16.11 3.26
CA VAL A 22 3.83 16.19 2.47
C VAL A 22 3.65 15.50 1.11
N ALA A 23 3.03 14.32 1.08
CA ALA A 23 2.77 13.59 -0.16
C ALA A 23 1.87 14.37 -1.12
N ASP A 24 0.78 14.97 -0.64
CA ASP A 24 -0.13 15.78 -1.45
C ASP A 24 0.53 17.06 -1.99
N SER A 25 1.56 17.56 -1.31
CA SER A 25 2.36 18.69 -1.80
C SER A 25 3.32 18.33 -2.94
N ILE A 26 3.46 17.04 -3.29
CA ILE A 26 4.25 16.58 -4.45
C ILE A 26 3.44 16.89 -5.71
N PRO A 27 3.95 17.67 -6.67
CA PRO A 27 3.21 17.98 -7.89
C PRO A 27 2.83 16.70 -8.66
N ASN A 28 1.53 16.54 -8.94
CA ASN A 28 1.03 15.49 -9.81
C ASN A 28 1.06 16.00 -11.26
N PHE A 29 2.10 15.65 -12.00
CA PHE A 29 2.19 15.98 -13.42
C PHE A 29 1.55 14.86 -14.24
N ASP A 30 0.30 15.07 -14.67
CA ASP A 30 -0.43 14.09 -15.48
C ASP A 30 0.23 13.76 -16.83
N ARG A 31 1.18 14.58 -17.29
CA ARG A 31 1.79 14.45 -18.64
C ARG A 31 3.04 13.58 -18.71
N GLY A 32 3.48 12.96 -17.62
CA GLY A 32 4.68 12.13 -17.70
C GLY A 32 4.97 11.34 -16.45
N ASN A 33 4.24 10.24 -16.25
CA ASN A 33 4.58 9.13 -15.34
C ASN A 33 5.24 9.50 -14.00
N ASN A 34 4.96 10.69 -13.46
CA ASN A 34 5.56 11.10 -12.20
C ASN A 34 4.70 10.54 -11.08
N LEU A 35 4.86 9.23 -10.88
CA LEU A 35 4.21 8.43 -9.85
C LEU A 35 4.79 8.73 -8.46
N GLU A 36 5.58 9.79 -8.28
CA GLU A 36 6.24 10.08 -7.01
C GLU A 36 5.24 10.37 -5.89
N ARG A 37 4.12 11.04 -6.20
CA ARG A 37 3.01 11.22 -5.25
C ARG A 37 2.38 9.88 -4.89
N ASP A 38 2.07 9.08 -5.90
CA ASP A 38 1.38 7.79 -5.74
C ASP A 38 2.26 6.80 -4.96
N PHE A 39 3.56 6.75 -5.22
CA PHE A 39 4.54 5.95 -4.46
C PHE A 39 4.70 6.45 -3.02
N ALA A 40 4.58 7.76 -2.77
CA ALA A 40 4.55 8.27 -1.40
C ALA A 40 3.30 7.75 -0.68
N LYS A 41 2.13 7.88 -1.32
CA LYS A 41 0.84 7.39 -0.78
C LYS A 41 0.83 5.87 -0.58
N GLU A 42 1.39 5.08 -1.50
CA GLU A 42 1.62 3.62 -1.33
C GLU A 42 2.37 3.34 -0.03
N GLY A 43 3.54 3.95 0.16
CA GLY A 43 4.36 3.70 1.34
C GLY A 43 3.70 4.16 2.64
N ILE A 44 2.91 5.25 2.61
CA ILE A 44 2.10 5.69 3.75
C ILE A 44 1.03 4.66 4.08
N ALA A 45 0.28 4.18 3.08
CA ALA A 45 -0.77 3.18 3.28
C ALA A 45 -0.19 1.89 3.88
N VAL A 46 0.94 1.41 3.36
CA VAL A 46 1.60 0.21 3.91
C VAL A 46 2.07 0.43 5.35
N ALA A 47 2.64 1.58 5.67
CA ALA A 47 3.05 1.90 7.04
C ALA A 47 1.84 1.98 7.99
N MET A 48 0.73 2.56 7.54
CA MET A 48 -0.52 2.69 8.30
C MET A 48 -1.17 1.33 8.55
N ALA A 49 -1.19 0.43 7.56
CA ALA A 49 -1.67 -0.93 7.77
C ALA A 49 -0.80 -1.67 8.80
N LYS A 50 0.53 -1.55 8.69
CA LYS A 50 1.49 -2.17 9.63
C LYS A 50 1.42 -1.63 11.04
N SER A 51 0.91 -0.41 11.26
CA SER A 51 0.64 0.14 12.59
C SER A 51 -0.70 -0.34 13.18
N GLY A 52 -1.52 -1.04 12.37
CA GLY A 52 -2.81 -1.61 12.76
C GLY A 52 -4.02 -0.93 12.14
N ASP A 53 -3.85 0.25 11.50
CA ASP A 53 -4.96 0.96 10.83
C ASP A 53 -5.10 0.52 9.38
N VAL A 54 -5.62 -0.70 9.21
CA VAL A 54 -5.86 -1.31 7.90
C VAL A 54 -6.93 -0.54 7.12
N GLU A 55 -8.02 -0.12 7.78
CA GLU A 55 -9.09 0.62 7.09
C GLU A 55 -8.60 1.99 6.58
N GLY A 56 -7.84 2.72 7.39
CA GLY A 56 -7.21 3.96 6.98
C GLY A 56 -6.27 3.78 5.80
N ALA A 57 -5.48 2.70 5.81
CA ALA A 57 -4.60 2.37 4.70
C ALA A 57 -5.38 2.14 3.40
N LEU A 58 -6.50 1.41 3.46
CA LEU A 58 -7.35 1.15 2.30
C LEU A 58 -7.98 2.43 1.72
N ARG A 59 -8.38 3.38 2.57
CA ARG A 59 -8.88 4.69 2.08
C ARG A 59 -7.83 5.43 1.25
N ILE A 60 -6.55 5.34 1.64
CA ILE A 60 -5.45 5.92 0.85
C ILE A 60 -5.29 5.18 -0.48
N VAL A 61 -5.39 3.86 -0.47
CA VAL A 61 -5.32 3.02 -1.69
C VAL A 61 -6.46 3.30 -2.66
N ASP A 62 -7.66 3.58 -2.16
CA ASP A 62 -8.81 3.94 -2.98
C ASP A 62 -8.65 5.30 -3.68
N ASP A 63 -7.91 6.23 -3.08
CA ASP A 63 -7.57 7.53 -3.67
C ASP A 63 -6.44 7.46 -4.72
N LEU A 64 -5.72 6.34 -4.79
CA LEU A 64 -4.71 6.12 -5.83
C LEU A 64 -5.38 5.93 -7.19
N LYS A 65 -4.72 6.45 -8.24
CA LYS A 65 -5.14 6.24 -9.62
C LYS A 65 -5.31 4.76 -9.92
N GLU A 66 -6.44 4.44 -10.55
CA GLU A 66 -6.73 3.10 -11.05
C GLU A 66 -5.60 2.59 -11.93
N LYS A 67 -5.38 1.27 -11.89
CA LYS A 67 -4.44 0.59 -12.79
C LYS A 67 -2.98 1.04 -12.66
N THR A 68 -2.58 1.54 -11.48
CA THR A 68 -1.18 1.89 -11.19
C THR A 68 -0.45 0.79 -10.42
N TRP A 69 0.88 0.71 -10.63
CA TRP A 69 1.75 -0.14 -9.81
C TRP A 69 1.68 0.23 -8.33
N ALA A 70 1.53 1.52 -8.00
CA ALA A 70 1.41 1.96 -6.61
C ALA A 70 0.18 1.36 -5.90
N LYS A 71 -0.99 1.43 -6.55
CA LYS A 71 -2.22 0.82 -6.02
C LYS A 71 -2.07 -0.70 -5.88
N THR A 72 -1.53 -1.34 -6.91
CA THR A 72 -1.31 -2.80 -6.95
C THR A 72 -0.38 -3.26 -5.83
N ASN A 73 0.76 -2.59 -5.64
CA ASN A 73 1.73 -2.92 -4.62
C ASN A 73 1.18 -2.68 -3.21
N ALA A 74 0.44 -1.58 -3.00
CA ALA A 74 -0.19 -1.31 -1.72
C ALA A 74 -1.19 -2.41 -1.35
N LEU A 75 -2.05 -2.81 -2.29
CA LEU A 75 -3.01 -3.91 -2.08
C LEU A 75 -2.31 -5.22 -1.72
N ILE A 76 -1.26 -5.60 -2.45
CA ILE A 76 -0.48 -6.82 -2.17
C ILE A 76 0.12 -6.74 -0.77
N ALA A 77 0.83 -5.66 -0.44
CA ALA A 77 1.52 -5.53 0.84
C ALA A 77 0.56 -5.47 2.05
N ILE A 78 -0.60 -4.82 1.89
CA ILE A 78 -1.65 -4.81 2.91
C ILE A 78 -2.26 -6.20 3.05
N GLY A 79 -2.52 -6.88 1.93
CA GLY A 79 -3.07 -8.24 1.93
C GLY A 79 -2.13 -9.25 2.59
N GLU A 80 -0.82 -9.18 2.28
CA GLU A 80 0.21 -10.01 2.92
C GLU A 80 0.25 -9.77 4.42
N TYR A 81 0.21 -8.49 4.84
CA TYR A 81 0.18 -8.15 6.25
C TYR A 81 -1.06 -8.70 6.97
N GLN A 82 -2.25 -8.62 6.36
CA GLN A 82 -3.48 -9.21 6.93
C GLN A 82 -3.37 -10.73 7.04
N ALA A 83 -2.89 -11.39 5.98
CA ALA A 83 -2.69 -12.84 5.95
C ALA A 83 -1.71 -13.32 7.03
N ASP A 84 -0.58 -12.62 7.20
CA ASP A 84 0.41 -12.90 8.25
C ASP A 84 -0.15 -12.72 9.67
N ARG A 85 -1.21 -11.93 9.82
CA ARG A 85 -1.92 -11.70 11.10
C ARG A 85 -3.10 -12.67 11.31
N GLY A 86 -3.29 -13.61 10.39
CA GLY A 86 -4.35 -14.63 10.43
C GLY A 86 -5.63 -14.27 9.69
N ASP A 87 -5.73 -13.06 9.12
CA ASP A 87 -6.85 -12.66 8.27
C ASP A 87 -6.56 -13.02 6.80
N LEU A 88 -6.62 -14.33 6.52
CA LEU A 88 -6.42 -14.86 5.17
C LEU A 88 -7.51 -14.39 4.22
N HIS A 89 -8.75 -14.21 4.70
CA HIS A 89 -9.86 -13.81 3.87
C HIS A 89 -9.67 -12.38 3.35
N GLY A 90 -9.36 -11.44 4.26
CA GLY A 90 -8.99 -10.08 3.90
C GLY A 90 -7.76 -10.06 3.00
N GLY A 91 -6.72 -10.83 3.32
CA GLY A 91 -5.52 -10.95 2.49
C GLY A 91 -5.82 -11.35 1.05
N MET A 92 -6.66 -12.37 0.86
CA MET A 92 -7.07 -12.83 -0.47
C MET A 92 -7.94 -11.81 -1.21
N GLN A 93 -8.83 -11.10 -0.51
CA GLN A 93 -9.67 -10.07 -1.11
C GLN A 93 -8.81 -8.94 -1.71
N MET A 94 -7.73 -8.55 -1.03
CA MET A 94 -6.84 -7.48 -1.47
C MET A 94 -5.98 -7.94 -2.64
N ALA A 95 -5.47 -9.16 -2.60
CA ALA A 95 -4.78 -9.77 -3.72
C ALA A 95 -5.67 -9.94 -4.96
N ALA A 96 -6.96 -10.24 -4.79
CA ALA A 96 -7.91 -10.31 -5.88
C ALA A 96 -8.11 -8.95 -6.56
N GLN A 97 -8.20 -7.86 -5.77
CA GLN A 97 -8.27 -6.50 -6.31
C GLN A 97 -6.99 -6.09 -7.06
N ALA A 98 -5.83 -6.62 -6.65
CA ALA A 98 -4.56 -6.40 -7.34
C ALA A 98 -4.39 -7.28 -8.61
N ALA A 99 -5.18 -8.34 -8.76
CA ALA A 99 -4.96 -9.38 -9.78
C ALA A 99 -5.11 -8.88 -11.23
N ASP A 100 -5.88 -7.81 -11.44
CA ASP A 100 -6.02 -7.15 -12.74
C ASP A 100 -4.67 -6.64 -13.30
N HIS A 101 -3.71 -6.32 -12.42
CA HIS A 101 -2.38 -5.79 -12.78
C HIS A 101 -1.24 -6.73 -12.40
N SER A 102 -1.46 -7.62 -11.44
CA SER A 102 -0.49 -8.62 -11.01
C SER A 102 -1.20 -9.97 -10.84
N PRO A 103 -1.24 -10.83 -11.87
CA PRO A 103 -1.87 -12.14 -11.77
C PRO A 103 -1.23 -13.05 -10.71
N TYR A 104 -0.03 -12.69 -10.21
CA TYR A 104 0.67 -13.39 -9.13
C TYR A 104 0.30 -12.89 -7.72
N ALA A 105 -0.49 -11.82 -7.59
CA ALA A 105 -0.90 -11.28 -6.28
C ALA A 105 -1.55 -12.35 -5.39
N LEU A 106 -2.37 -13.21 -5.99
CA LEU A 106 -3.04 -14.31 -5.29
C LEU A 106 -2.06 -15.42 -4.85
N TRP A 107 -0.96 -15.63 -5.59
CA TRP A 107 0.04 -16.66 -5.28
C TRP A 107 0.84 -16.34 -4.01
N GLY A 108 1.18 -15.07 -3.80
CA GLY A 108 1.87 -14.60 -2.59
C GLY A 108 1.06 -14.86 -1.32
N ILE A 109 -0.24 -14.57 -1.36
CA ILE A 109 -1.17 -14.84 -0.24
C ILE A 109 -1.42 -16.34 -0.07
N ALA A 110 -1.69 -17.08 -1.15
CA ALA A 110 -1.97 -18.51 -1.06
C ALA A 110 -0.77 -19.32 -0.52
N THR A 111 0.46 -18.85 -0.72
CA THR A 111 1.67 -19.52 -0.19
C THR A 111 2.00 -19.13 1.25
N SER A 112 1.40 -18.07 1.81
CA SER A 112 1.54 -17.76 3.24
C SER A 112 0.95 -18.87 4.12
N GLU A 113 -0.07 -19.57 3.62
CA GLU A 113 -0.66 -20.80 4.21
C GLU A 113 0.37 -21.92 4.39
N SER A 114 1.41 -21.98 3.56
CA SER A 114 2.41 -23.05 3.56
C SER A 114 3.61 -22.78 4.46
N ARG A 115 3.72 -21.59 5.08
CA ARG A 115 4.79 -21.30 6.04
C ARG A 115 4.37 -21.81 7.42
N PRO A 116 4.99 -22.87 7.97
CA PRO A 116 4.72 -23.26 9.33
C PRO A 116 5.06 -22.09 10.25
N SER A 117 4.13 -21.73 11.11
CA SER A 117 4.36 -20.83 12.25
C SER A 117 5.46 -21.46 13.12
N GLY A 118 6.69 -21.02 12.90
CA GLY A 118 7.88 -21.42 13.67
C GLY A 118 7.90 -20.79 15.05
#